data_AF-A0A8C5S657-F1
#
_entry.id   AF-A0A8C5S657-F1
#
_cell.length_a   1.000
_cell.length_b   1.000
_cell.length_c   1.000
_cell.angle_alpha   90.00
_cell.angle_beta   90.00
_cell.angle_gamma   90.00
#
_symmetry.space_group_name_H-M   'P 1'
#
loop_
_entity.id
_entity.type
_entity.pdbx_description
1 polymer ?
#
loop_
_entity_poly.entity_id
_entity_poly.type
_entity_poly.pdbx_seq_one_letter_code
_entity_poly.pdbx_strand_id
1 'polypeptide(L)'
;DYLLPWLLLYNSACYIAQEIAGKIQEHNRYQRSGESTTKVSVALGSSLQNLEEKTNRLKDLLFHSVSTRQITQIEGERRQILVDELFTAHRKLQASFQNENTEPDVIRYSIADEQQIQWHSLENISEESHYLYF
;
A
#
# COMPACT_ATOMS: atom_id res chain seq x y z
N ASP A 1 -20.24 -10.91 14.95
CA ASP A 1 -19.43 -10.92 13.72
C ASP A 1 -18.80 -9.55 13.37
N TYR A 2 -17.95 -9.00 14.24
CA TYR A 2 -17.24 -7.72 13.98
C TYR A 2 -15.86 -7.90 13.32
N LEU A 3 -15.42 -9.15 13.11
CA LEU A 3 -14.12 -9.49 12.53
C LEU A 3 -14.13 -9.39 11.00
N LEU A 4 -15.25 -9.78 10.36
CA LEU A 4 -15.40 -9.84 8.90
C LEU A 4 -15.27 -8.47 8.21
N PRO A 5 -15.88 -7.37 8.70
CA PRO A 5 -15.80 -6.09 8.00
C PRO A 5 -14.38 -5.49 7.97
N TRP A 6 -13.63 -5.64 9.08
CA TRP A 6 -12.27 -5.11 9.18
C TRP A 6 -11.30 -5.89 8.28
N LEU A 7 -11.38 -7.23 8.31
CA LEU A 7 -10.52 -8.10 7.51
C LEU A 7 -10.77 -7.93 6.00
N LEU A 8 -12.03 -7.83 5.57
CA LEU A 8 -12.35 -7.58 4.15
C LEU A 8 -11.80 -6.24 3.65
N LEU A 9 -11.90 -5.20 4.49
CA LEU A 9 -11.35 -3.89 4.16
C LEU A 9 -9.81 -3.92 4.12
N TYR A 10 -9.18 -4.64 5.03
CA TYR A 10 -7.73 -4.85 5.07
C TYR A 10 -7.24 -5.55 3.80
N ASN A 11 -7.84 -6.69 3.45
CA ASN A 11 -7.49 -7.44 2.24
C ASN A 11 -7.69 -6.58 0.96
N SER A 12 -8.76 -5.79 0.92
CA SER A 12 -8.98 -4.85 -0.19
C SER A 12 -7.91 -3.76 -0.27
N ALA A 13 -7.44 -3.24 0.87
CA ALA A 13 -6.35 -2.26 0.90
C ALA A 13 -5.03 -2.87 0.43
N CYS A 14 -4.71 -4.10 0.87
CA CYS A 14 -3.53 -4.84 0.39
C CYS A 14 -3.55 -5.05 -1.13
N TYR A 15 -4.70 -5.49 -1.66
CA TYR A 15 -4.85 -5.67 -3.12
C TYR A 15 -4.61 -4.36 -3.88
N ILE A 16 -5.16 -3.25 -3.41
CA ILE A 16 -4.93 -1.94 -4.04
C ILE A 16 -3.46 -1.54 -3.96
N ALA A 17 -2.79 -1.76 -2.83
CA ALA A 17 -1.37 -1.45 -2.69
C ALA A 17 -0.51 -2.24 -3.71
N GLN A 18 -0.79 -3.53 -3.89
CA GLN A 18 -0.13 -4.37 -4.90
C GLN A 18 -0.41 -3.88 -6.32
N GLU A 19 -1.66 -3.57 -6.62
CA GLU A 19 -2.08 -3.02 -7.92
C GLU A 19 -1.40 -1.68 -8.25
N ILE A 20 -1.17 -0.82 -7.26
CA ILE A 20 -0.42 0.43 -7.44
C ILE A 20 1.05 0.11 -7.70
N ALA A 21 1.66 -0.80 -6.93
CA ALA A 21 3.05 -1.20 -7.12
C ALA A 21 3.29 -1.73 -8.55
N GLY A 22 2.43 -2.62 -9.03
CA GLY A 22 2.49 -3.13 -10.40
C GLY A 22 2.32 -2.03 -11.45
N LYS A 23 1.38 -1.09 -11.25
CA LYS A 23 1.18 0.04 -12.17
C LYS A 23 2.35 1.03 -12.17
N ILE A 24 3.04 1.25 -11.04
CA ILE A 24 4.26 2.07 -10.98
C ILE A 24 5.40 1.39 -11.77
N GLN A 25 5.55 0.07 -11.64
CA GLN A 25 6.54 -0.67 -12.45
C GLN A 25 6.22 -0.60 -13.95
N GLU A 26 4.94 -0.71 -14.31
CA GLU A 26 4.46 -0.57 -15.69
C GLU A 26 4.70 0.85 -16.24
N HIS A 27 4.35 1.87 -15.47
CA HIS A 27 4.63 3.28 -15.77
C HIS A 27 6.11 3.50 -16.09
N ASN A 28 6.99 2.98 -15.23
CA ASN A 28 8.43 3.02 -15.41
C ASN A 28 8.91 2.32 -16.67
N ARG A 29 8.22 1.28 -17.14
CA ARG A 29 8.55 0.61 -18.41
C ARG A 29 8.19 1.48 -19.61
N TYR A 30 6.97 2.02 -19.64
CA TYR A 30 6.50 2.88 -20.73
C TYR A 30 7.31 4.17 -20.86
N GLN A 31 7.70 4.77 -19.74
CA GLN A 31 8.54 5.96 -19.76
C GLN A 31 9.91 5.67 -20.39
N ARG A 32 10.48 4.49 -20.18
CA ARG A 32 11.75 4.07 -20.82
C ARG A 32 11.58 3.77 -22.32
N SER A 33 10.39 3.37 -22.77
CA SER A 33 10.08 3.15 -24.19
C SER A 33 9.65 4.41 -24.94
N GLY A 34 9.44 5.53 -24.24
CA GLY A 34 8.99 6.79 -24.83
C GLY A 34 7.49 6.84 -25.12
N GLU A 35 6.71 5.93 -24.56
CA GLU A 35 5.25 5.87 -24.71
C GLU A 35 4.54 6.82 -23.73
N SER A 36 3.33 7.26 -24.07
CA SER A 36 2.54 8.17 -23.23
C SER A 36 2.06 7.49 -21.95
N THR A 37 2.41 8.06 -20.81
CA THR A 37 2.05 7.54 -19.47
C THR A 37 0.78 8.15 -18.87
N THR A 38 0.18 9.15 -19.53
CA THR A 38 -0.88 10.00 -18.95
C THR A 38 -2.07 9.20 -18.39
N LYS A 39 -2.52 8.15 -19.08
CA LYS A 39 -3.63 7.30 -18.62
C LYS A 39 -3.25 6.52 -17.35
N VAL A 40 -2.01 6.05 -17.27
CA VAL A 40 -1.50 5.29 -16.13
C VAL A 40 -1.34 6.22 -14.92
N SER A 41 -0.85 7.45 -15.11
CA SER A 41 -0.69 8.43 -14.04
C SER A 41 -2.02 8.85 -13.40
N VAL A 42 -3.08 9.04 -14.19
CA VAL A 42 -4.43 9.36 -13.66
C VAL A 42 -5.01 8.19 -12.85
N ALA A 43 -4.85 6.96 -13.36
CA ALA A 43 -5.29 5.76 -12.67
C ALA A 43 -4.52 5.52 -11.35
N LEU A 44 -3.21 5.79 -11.35
CA LEU A 44 -2.37 5.74 -10.15
C LEU A 44 -2.82 6.74 -9.09
N GLY A 45 -3.06 8.00 -9.47
CA GLY A 45 -3.54 9.02 -8.53
C GLY A 45 -4.86 8.63 -7.85
N SER A 46 -5.82 8.10 -8.62
CA SER A 46 -7.10 7.63 -8.08
C SER A 46 -6.95 6.40 -7.17
N SER A 47 -6.03 5.50 -7.52
CA SER A 47 -5.77 4.29 -6.72
C SER A 47 -5.08 4.63 -5.41
N LEU A 48 -4.12 5.56 -5.42
CA LEU A 48 -3.45 6.09 -4.21
C LEU A 48 -4.47 6.72 -3.26
N GLN A 49 -5.35 7.60 -3.76
CA GLN A 49 -6.41 8.19 -2.93
C GLN A 49 -7.32 7.11 -2.32
N ASN A 50 -7.72 6.11 -3.09
CA ASN A 50 -8.54 5.00 -2.58
C ASN A 50 -7.81 4.20 -1.48
N LEU A 51 -6.51 3.96 -1.62
CA LEU A 51 -5.70 3.30 -0.59
C LEU A 51 -5.65 4.13 0.70
N GLU A 52 -5.47 5.45 0.59
CA GLU A 52 -5.51 6.37 1.74
C GLU A 52 -6.86 6.32 2.46
N GLU A 53 -7.97 6.45 1.72
CA GLU A 53 -9.33 6.39 2.27
C GLU A 53 -9.59 5.08 3.02
N LYS A 54 -9.19 3.93 2.45
CA LYS A 54 -9.34 2.62 3.11
C LYS A 54 -8.47 2.49 4.35
N THR A 55 -7.24 2.98 4.30
CA THR A 55 -6.32 2.93 5.45
C THR A 55 -6.84 3.79 6.61
N ASN A 56 -7.38 4.97 6.31
CA ASN A 56 -8.05 5.81 7.32
C ASN A 56 -9.29 5.13 7.89
N ARG A 57 -10.11 4.49 7.05
CA ARG A 57 -11.26 3.73 7.53
C ARG A 57 -10.88 2.54 8.41
N LEU A 58 -9.78 1.85 8.13
CA LEU A 58 -9.25 0.78 8.99
C LEU A 58 -8.85 1.30 10.37
N LYS A 59 -8.22 2.49 10.44
CA LYS A 59 -7.88 3.17 11.70
C LYS A 59 -9.14 3.48 12.51
N ASP A 60 -10.16 4.05 11.88
CA ASP A 60 -11.42 4.39 12.56
C ASP A 60 -12.11 3.16 13.13
N LEU A 61 -12.19 2.08 12.33
CA LEU A 61 -12.78 0.82 12.77
C LEU A 61 -11.98 0.17 13.90
N LEU A 62 -10.65 0.21 13.82
CA LEU A 62 -9.78 -0.30 14.88
C LEU A 62 -9.99 0.49 16.18
N PHE A 63 -9.92 1.82 16.11
CA PHE A 63 -10.13 2.70 17.25
C PHE A 63 -11.51 2.47 17.89
N HIS A 64 -12.56 2.36 17.08
CA HIS A 64 -13.90 2.06 17.57
C HIS A 64 -13.96 0.70 18.28
N SER A 65 -13.41 -0.34 17.66
CA SER A 65 -13.45 -1.71 18.19
C SER A 65 -12.68 -1.84 19.51
N VAL A 66 -11.53 -1.16 19.64
CA VAL A 66 -10.75 -1.11 20.89
C VAL A 66 -11.50 -0.33 21.96
N SER A 67 -11.99 0.87 21.64
CA SER A 67 -12.68 1.76 22.59
C SER A 67 -13.96 1.13 23.15
N THR A 68 -14.67 0.36 22.32
CA THR A 68 -15.89 -0.36 22.71
C THR A 68 -15.63 -1.77 23.25
N ARG A 69 -14.36 -2.18 23.37
CA ARG A 69 -13.92 -3.51 23.83
C ARG A 69 -14.54 -4.66 23.02
N GLN A 70 -14.82 -4.42 21.73
CA GLN A 70 -15.30 -5.43 20.79
C GLN A 70 -14.21 -6.41 20.37
N ILE A 71 -12.94 -6.05 20.57
CA ILE A 71 -11.77 -6.91 20.37
C ILE A 71 -10.91 -6.93 21.63
N THR A 72 -10.05 -7.95 21.74
CA THR A 72 -9.07 -8.03 22.83
C THR A 72 -7.96 -6.99 22.62
N GLN A 73 -7.27 -6.63 23.72
CA GLN A 73 -6.13 -5.71 23.66
C GLN A 73 -5.04 -6.22 22.69
N ILE A 74 -4.71 -7.51 22.77
CA ILE A 74 -3.69 -8.14 21.91
C ILE A 74 -4.13 -8.09 20.43
N GLU A 75 -5.41 -8.32 20.14
CA GLU A 75 -5.93 -8.20 18.78
C GLU A 75 -5.88 -6.75 18.27
N GLY A 76 -6.12 -5.78 19.15
CA GLY A 76 -5.95 -4.36 18.84
C GLY A 76 -4.51 -4.03 18.45
N GLU A 77 -3.54 -4.51 19.22
CA GLU A 77 -2.10 -4.31 18.95
C GLU A 77 -1.67 -4.94 17.64
N ARG A 78 -2.13 -6.17 17.34
CA ARG A 78 -1.86 -6.84 16.05
C ARG A 78 -2.38 -6.03 14.87
N ARG A 79 -3.64 -5.58 14.94
CA ARG A 79 -4.25 -4.80 13.87
C ARG A 79 -3.61 -3.42 13.70
N GLN A 80 -3.10 -2.84 14.78
CA GLN A 80 -2.37 -1.58 14.72
C GLN A 80 -1.11 -1.73 13.87
N ILE A 81 -0.34 -2.80 14.06
CA ILE A 81 0.86 -3.12 13.26
C ILE A 81 0.51 -3.17 11.77
N LEU A 82 -0.53 -3.93 11.41
CA LEU A 82 -0.95 -4.08 10.01
C LEU A 82 -1.38 -2.75 9.38
N VAL A 83 -2.06 -1.90 10.13
CA VAL A 83 -2.50 -0.58 9.66
C VAL A 83 -1.31 0.38 9.49
N ASP A 84 -0.33 0.30 10.38
CA ASP A 84 0.89 1.11 10.30
C ASP A 84 1.80 0.67 9.13
N GLU A 85 1.84 -0.63 8.85
CA GLU A 85 2.49 -1.20 7.66
C GLU A 85 1.83 -0.69 6.37
N LEU A 86 0.49 -0.75 6.27
CA LEU A 86 -0.25 -0.20 5.12
C LEU A 86 -0.02 1.30 4.95
N PHE A 87 0.00 2.07 6.04
CA PHE A 87 0.27 3.50 5.99
C PHE A 87 1.69 3.80 5.50
N THR A 88 2.66 2.99 5.93
CA THR A 88 4.05 3.08 5.48
C THR A 88 4.17 2.71 4.00
N ALA A 89 3.46 1.67 3.55
CA ALA A 89 3.39 1.28 2.14
C ALA A 89 2.79 2.39 1.27
N HIS A 90 1.67 3.00 1.70
CA HIS A 90 1.05 4.12 0.99
C HIS A 90 2.03 5.29 0.80
N ARG A 91 2.74 5.70 1.86
CA ARG A 91 3.74 6.79 1.76
C ARG A 91 4.86 6.46 0.78
N LYS A 92 5.34 5.21 0.76
CA LYS A 92 6.38 4.76 -0.18
C LYS A 92 5.87 4.76 -1.62
N LEU A 93 4.66 4.23 -1.87
CA LEU A 93 4.02 4.23 -3.18
C LEU A 93 3.84 5.66 -3.71
N GLN A 94 3.35 6.56 -2.85
CA GLN A 94 3.16 7.97 -3.19
C GLN A 94 4.51 8.65 -3.49
N ALA A 95 5.55 8.42 -2.69
CA ALA A 95 6.88 8.96 -2.93
C ALA A 95 7.49 8.44 -4.24
N SER A 96 7.34 7.15 -4.54
CA SER A 96 7.80 6.56 -5.81
C SER A 96 7.11 7.22 -7.00
N PHE A 97 5.80 7.43 -6.92
CA PHE A 97 5.05 8.10 -8.00
C PHE A 97 5.41 9.59 -8.14
N GLN A 98 5.66 10.31 -7.04
CA GLN A 98 5.97 11.76 -7.07
C GLN A 98 7.42 12.08 -7.44
N ASN A 99 8.39 11.29 -6.94
CA ASN A 99 9.80 11.48 -7.29
C ASN A 99 10.04 11.29 -8.80
N GLU A 100 9.21 10.49 -9.46
CA GLU A 100 9.23 10.33 -10.93
C GLU A 100 8.67 11.55 -11.69
N ASN A 101 7.75 12.32 -11.10
CA ASN A 101 7.15 13.50 -11.74
C ASN A 101 8.00 14.77 -11.59
N THR A 102 9.02 14.78 -10.73
CA THR A 102 9.72 16.01 -10.32
C THR A 102 11.14 16.15 -10.86
N GLU A 103 11.72 15.15 -11.53
CA GLU A 103 13.14 15.21 -11.92
C GLU A 103 13.36 15.11 -13.44
N PRO A 104 13.63 16.24 -14.13
CA PRO A 104 14.35 16.21 -15.38
C PRO A 104 15.82 15.95 -15.09
N ASP A 105 16.31 14.81 -15.58
CA ASP A 105 17.68 14.59 -16.06
C ASP A 105 18.82 15.14 -15.17
N VAL A 106 19.38 14.30 -14.30
CA VAL A 106 20.84 14.17 -13.97
C VAL A 106 21.00 13.30 -12.71
N ILE A 107 21.66 12.14 -12.88
CA ILE A 107 22.05 11.13 -11.87
C ILE A 107 21.03 10.00 -11.63
N ARG A 108 20.76 9.21 -12.69
CA ARG A 108 20.38 7.80 -12.54
C ARG A 108 21.62 6.95 -12.29
N TYR A 109 22.09 6.87 -11.05
CA TYR A 109 22.98 5.78 -10.63
C TYR A 109 22.46 5.14 -9.33
N SER A 110 22.04 3.88 -9.46
CA SER A 110 21.95 2.86 -8.40
C SER A 110 21.04 3.08 -7.17
N ILE A 111 19.75 3.39 -7.37
CA ILE A 111 18.69 3.20 -6.33
C ILE A 111 17.68 2.10 -6.73
N ALA A 112 17.77 1.57 -7.95
CA ALA A 112 16.81 0.57 -8.44
C ALA A 112 16.82 -0.75 -7.65
N ASP A 113 17.99 -1.16 -7.13
CA ASP A 113 18.12 -2.45 -6.44
C ASP A 113 17.66 -2.39 -4.97
N GLU A 114 17.82 -1.26 -4.28
CA GLU A 114 17.41 -1.11 -2.88
C GLU A 114 15.88 -1.00 -2.72
N GLN A 115 15.20 -0.36 -3.67
CA GLN A 115 13.74 -0.32 -3.69
C GLN A 115 13.14 -1.72 -3.93
N GLN A 116 13.76 -2.52 -4.79
CA GLN A 116 13.28 -3.85 -5.16
C GLN A 116 13.31 -4.87 -4.01
N ILE A 117 14.28 -4.76 -3.09
CA ILE A 117 14.37 -5.58 -1.87
C ILE A 117 13.27 -5.20 -0.85
N GLN A 118 12.87 -3.92 -0.78
CA GLN A 118 11.72 -3.53 0.05
C GLN A 118 10.36 -3.94 -0.53
N TRP A 119 10.22 -4.04 -1.86
CA TRP A 119 8.97 -4.46 -2.51
C TRP A 119 8.60 -5.93 -2.23
N HIS A 120 9.57 -6.84 -2.21
CA HIS A 120 9.34 -8.25 -1.85
C HIS A 120 8.75 -8.39 -0.43
N SER A 121 9.09 -7.48 0.50
CA SER A 121 8.50 -7.45 1.84
C SER A 121 7.00 -7.12 1.83
N LEU A 122 6.52 -6.33 0.85
CA LEU A 122 5.09 -5.99 0.71
C LEU A 122 4.30 -7.11 0.01
N GLU A 123 4.94 -7.90 -0.86
CA GLU A 123 4.38 -9.16 -1.39
C GLU A 123 4.14 -10.17 -0.26
N ASN A 124 5.08 -10.30 0.68
CA ASN A 124 4.95 -11.17 1.86
C ASN A 124 3.85 -10.76 2.83
N ILE A 125 3.42 -9.49 2.88
CA ILE A 125 2.30 -9.07 3.75
C ILE A 125 1.03 -9.83 3.39
N SER A 126 0.83 -10.20 2.12
CA SER A 126 -0.33 -10.99 1.68
C SER A 126 -0.17 -12.49 1.93
N GLU A 127 1.04 -13.03 1.83
CA GLU A 127 1.31 -14.46 2.04
C GLU A 127 1.36 -14.82 3.53
N GLU A 128 1.98 -14.00 4.38
CA GLU A 128 2.03 -14.22 5.83
C GLU A 128 0.66 -14.00 6.50
N SER A 129 -0.17 -13.12 5.94
CA SER A 129 -1.57 -12.96 6.38
C SER A 129 -2.40 -14.24 6.17
N HIS A 130 -2.00 -15.14 5.28
CA HIS A 130 -2.68 -16.42 5.06
C HIS A 130 -2.22 -17.53 6.02
N TYR A 131 -1.00 -17.45 6.56
CA TYR A 131 -0.42 -18.49 7.43
C TYR A 131 -0.43 -18.17 8.92
N LEU A 132 -0.71 -16.92 9.32
CA LEU A 132 -0.74 -16.50 10.73
C LEU A 132 -2.14 -16.27 11.34
N TYR A 133 -3.22 -16.63 10.62
CA TYR A 133 -4.59 -16.35 11.05
C TYR A 133 -5.49 -17.59 11.16
N PHE A 134 -5.01 -18.61 11.90
CA PHE A 134 -5.83 -19.58 12.64
C PHE A 134 -5.28 -19.77 14.06
#